data_AF-A0A9E0KXT8-F1
#
_entry.id   AF-A0A9E0KXT8-F1
#
_cell.length_a   1.000
_cell.length_b   1.000
_cell.length_c   1.000
_cell.angle_alpha   90.00
_cell.angle_beta   90.00
_cell.angle_gamma   90.00
#
_symmetry.space_group_name_H-M   'P 1'
#
loop_
_entity.id
_entity.type
_entity.pdbx_description
1 polymer ?
#
loop_
_entity_poly.entity_id
_entity_poly.type
_entity_poly.pdbx_seq_one_letter_code
_entity_poly.pdbx_strand_id
1 'polypeptide(L)'
;MLLSVLAFVAAISAPSGASAPPSEPAPALAANAYIVECLVNGPALTACTVIDADPATNPDAATALKLAANIHVPDSMAQAGRIRIKLNVNP
;
A
#
# COMPACT_ATOMS: atom_id res chain seq x y z
N MET A 1 49.91 25.31 9.85
CA MET A 1 50.59 24.28 10.66
C MET A 1 50.23 24.51 12.12
N LEU A 2 50.18 23.42 12.89
CA LEU A 2 49.87 23.29 14.32
C LEU A 2 48.38 23.08 14.64
N LEU A 3 48.09 21.78 14.74
CA LEU A 3 46.86 21.16 15.17
C LEU A 3 46.57 21.50 16.63
N SER A 4 45.35 21.96 16.87
CA SER A 4 44.79 22.12 18.21
C SER A 4 43.71 21.07 18.41
N VAL A 5 43.82 20.35 19.54
CA VAL A 5 42.69 20.15 20.49
C VAL A 5 41.67 19.06 20.06
N LEU A 6 41.19 18.10 20.86
CA LEU A 6 41.02 17.96 22.31
C LEU A 6 40.87 16.47 22.69
N ALA A 7 41.07 16.21 23.98
CA ALA A 7 41.05 14.94 24.67
C ALA A 7 39.71 14.16 24.67
N PHE A 8 39.88 12.85 24.83
CA PHE A 8 38.90 11.86 25.29
C PHE A 8 38.17 12.33 26.57
N VAL A 9 36.84 12.30 26.55
CA VAL A 9 36.06 11.95 27.74
C VAL A 9 34.96 10.98 27.34
N ALA A 10 35.08 9.75 27.82
CA ALA A 10 34.04 8.74 27.80
C ALA A 10 33.16 8.94 29.03
N ALA A 11 31.86 9.18 28.82
CA ALA A 11 30.79 8.83 29.74
C ALA A 11 29.45 9.29 29.15
N ILE A 12 28.85 8.46 28.30
CA ILE A 12 27.40 8.54 28.05
C ILE A 12 26.82 7.18 28.39
N SER A 13 26.08 7.19 29.48
CA SER A 13 25.27 6.12 30.03
C SER A 13 24.48 5.41 28.93
N ALA A 14 24.67 4.11 28.81
CA ALA A 14 23.85 3.25 27.98
C ALA A 14 22.41 3.25 28.52
N PRO A 15 21.37 3.61 27.73
CA PRO A 15 20.05 3.10 28.01
C PRO A 15 20.08 1.61 27.65
N SER A 16 19.57 0.77 28.56
CA SER A 16 19.34 -0.65 28.32
C SER A 16 18.50 -0.82 27.05
N GLY A 17 19.18 -1.04 25.93
CA GLY A 17 18.58 -1.42 24.67
C GLY A 17 18.06 -2.83 24.81
N ALA A 18 16.81 -2.96 25.23
CA ALA A 18 16.05 -4.18 25.03
C ALA A 18 16.09 -4.48 23.53
N SER A 19 16.85 -5.51 23.16
CA SER A 19 16.93 -6.00 21.79
C SER A 19 15.50 -6.39 21.37
N ALA A 20 14.88 -5.56 20.54
CA ALA A 20 13.65 -5.95 19.86
C ALA A 20 13.95 -7.27 19.11
N PRO A 21 13.08 -8.28 19.22
CA PRO A 21 13.28 -9.52 18.48
C PRO A 21 13.41 -9.19 16.99
N PRO A 22 14.35 -9.84 16.28
CA PRO A 22 14.48 -9.65 14.84
C PRO A 22 13.12 -9.94 14.21
N SER A 23 12.50 -8.90 13.65
CA SER A 23 11.30 -9.04 12.84
C SER A 23 11.73 -9.79 11.60
N GLU A 24 11.52 -11.11 11.61
CA GLU A 24 11.63 -11.95 10.43
C GLU A 24 10.78 -11.30 9.33
N PRO A 25 11.33 -11.00 8.14
CA PRO A 25 10.53 -10.46 7.06
C PRO A 25 9.42 -11.45 6.77
N ALA A 26 8.16 -11.04 7.02
CA ALA A 26 7.01 -11.85 6.66
C ALA A 26 7.18 -12.26 5.18
N PRO A 27 6.98 -13.55 4.83
CA PRO A 27 7.11 -13.99 3.46
C PRO A 27 6.21 -13.10 2.61
N ALA A 28 6.79 -12.42 1.63
CA ALA A 28 6.03 -11.61 0.69
C ALA A 28 5.13 -12.57 -0.09
N LEU A 29 3.88 -12.73 0.35
CA LEU A 29 2.86 -13.39 -0.45
C LEU A 29 2.82 -12.65 -1.78
N ALA A 30 2.82 -13.43 -2.87
CA ALA A 30 2.82 -12.88 -4.22
C ALA A 30 1.54 -12.06 -4.40
N ALA A 31 1.65 -10.74 -4.24
CA ALA A 31 0.52 -9.83 -4.42
C ALA A 31 0.16 -9.83 -5.91
N ASN A 32 -1.04 -10.30 -6.22
CA ASN A 32 -1.58 -10.22 -7.58
C ASN A 32 -2.19 -8.83 -7.78
N ALA A 33 -1.75 -8.12 -8.81
CA ALA A 33 -2.18 -6.76 -9.08
C ALA A 33 -3.21 -6.74 -10.22
N TYR A 34 -4.42 -6.25 -9.94
CA TYR A 34 -5.52 -6.17 -10.88
C TYR A 34 -5.85 -4.72 -11.23
N ILE A 35 -6.28 -4.48 -12.46
CA ILE A 35 -6.76 -3.19 -12.94
C ILE A 35 -8.28 -3.23 -12.97
N VAL A 36 -8.91 -2.35 -12.22
CA VAL A 36 -10.37 -2.19 -12.16
C VAL A 36 -10.75 -0.84 -12.77
N GLU A 37 -11.62 -0.84 -13.78
CA GLU A 37 -12.25 0.36 -14.31
C GLU A 37 -13.59 0.59 -13.62
N CYS A 38 -13.78 1.77 -13.02
CA CYS A 38 -15.02 2.14 -12.35
C CYS A 38 -15.53 3.49 -12.87
N LEU A 39 -16.85 3.67 -12.85
CA LEU A 39 -17.50 4.97 -13.04
C LEU A 39 -17.55 5.73 -11.71
N VAL A 40 -17.02 6.93 -11.71
CA VAL A 40 -17.12 7.86 -10.58
C VAL A 40 -18.48 8.55 -10.63
N ASN A 41 -19.24 8.42 -9.55
CA ASN A 41 -20.50 9.11 -9.35
C ASN A 41 -20.48 9.82 -7.98
N GLY A 42 -19.97 11.06 -7.97
CA GLY A 42 -19.66 11.78 -6.74
C GLY A 42 -18.60 11.03 -5.91
N PRO A 43 -18.82 10.80 -4.60
CA PRO A 43 -17.84 10.13 -3.75
C PRO A 43 -17.77 8.61 -3.92
N ALA A 44 -18.67 8.02 -4.71
CA ALA A 44 -18.83 6.58 -4.87
C ALA A 44 -18.33 6.08 -6.23
N LEU A 45 -17.84 4.84 -6.24
CA LEU A 45 -17.53 4.09 -7.45
C LEU A 45 -18.69 3.17 -7.81
N THR A 46 -19.08 3.20 -9.09
CA THR A 46 -20.17 2.42 -9.65
C THR A 46 -19.70 1.70 -10.91
N ALA A 47 -20.41 0.64 -11.32
CA ALA A 47 -20.11 -0.12 -12.54
C ALA A 47 -18.64 -0.57 -12.68
N CYS A 48 -18.04 -1.02 -11.58
CA CYS A 48 -16.65 -1.48 -11.57
C CYS A 48 -16.48 -2.79 -12.33
N THR A 49 -15.46 -2.86 -13.19
CA THR A 49 -15.11 -4.04 -13.99
C THR A 49 -13.60 -4.28 -13.96
N VAL A 50 -13.16 -5.52 -13.76
CA VAL A 50 -11.73 -5.88 -13.88
C VAL A 50 -11.39 -5.99 -15.38
N ILE A 51 -10.27 -5.40 -15.81
CA ILE A 51 -9.89 -5.35 -17.22
C ILE A 51 -8.76 -6.33 -17.58
N ASP A 52 -7.94 -6.72 -16.60
CA ASP A 52 -6.78 -7.59 -16.83
C ASP A 52 -7.05 -9.08 -16.55
N ALA A 53 -8.17 -9.39 -15.91
CA ALA A 53 -8.56 -10.76 -15.56
C ALA A 53 -10.08 -10.91 -15.55
N ASP A 54 -10.53 -12.15 -15.76
CA ASP A 54 -11.95 -12.51 -15.69
C ASP A 54 -12.31 -12.91 -14.24
N PRO A 55 -13.25 -12.21 -13.58
CA PRO A 55 -13.62 -12.50 -12.18
C PRO A 55 -14.46 -13.77 -12.01
N ALA A 56 -14.98 -14.37 -13.09
CA ALA A 56 -15.70 -15.64 -13.00
C ALA A 56 -14.73 -16.83 -12.92
N THR A 57 -13.54 -16.69 -13.48
CA THR A 57 -12.49 -17.72 -13.50
C THR A 57 -11.35 -17.46 -12.52
N ASN A 58 -11.18 -16.22 -12.05
CA ASN A 58 -10.15 -15.84 -11.09
C ASN A 58 -10.76 -15.26 -9.78
N PRO A 59 -10.63 -15.97 -8.63
CA PRO A 59 -11.20 -15.51 -7.36
C PRO A 59 -10.52 -14.26 -6.79
N ASP A 60 -9.24 -14.04 -7.10
CA ASP A 60 -8.51 -12.84 -6.68
C ASP A 60 -9.00 -11.61 -7.45
N ALA A 61 -9.32 -11.77 -8.73
CA ALA A 61 -9.95 -10.71 -9.52
C ALA A 61 -11.36 -10.35 -9.00
N ALA A 62 -12.14 -11.36 -8.59
CA ALA A 62 -13.42 -11.13 -7.91
C ALA A 62 -13.23 -10.38 -6.57
N THR A 63 -12.14 -10.67 -5.86
CA THR A 63 -11.75 -9.98 -4.62
C THR A 63 -11.35 -8.52 -4.89
N ALA A 64 -10.60 -8.26 -5.96
CA ALA A 64 -10.26 -6.91 -6.40
C ALA A 64 -11.52 -6.06 -6.67
N LEU A 65 -12.52 -6.64 -7.33
CA LEU A 65 -13.78 -5.95 -7.63
C LEU A 65 -14.58 -5.62 -6.36
N LYS A 66 -14.60 -6.53 -5.38
CA LYS A 66 -15.19 -6.27 -4.06
C LYS A 66 -14.44 -5.17 -3.29
N LEU A 67 -13.11 -5.18 -3.38
CA LEU A 67 -12.28 -4.15 -2.74
C LEU A 67 -12.54 -2.78 -3.37
N ALA A 68 -12.66 -2.72 -4.70
CA ALA A 68 -12.97 -1.50 -5.43
C ALA A 68 -14.30 -0.85 -5.00
N ALA A 69 -15.31 -1.66 -4.69
CA ALA A 69 -16.61 -1.16 -4.21
C ALA A 69 -16.56 -0.43 -2.85
N ASN A 70 -15.49 -0.64 -2.07
CA ASN A 70 -15.28 0.00 -0.77
C ASN A 70 -14.38 1.23 -0.84
N ILE A 71 -13.88 1.59 -2.03
CA ILE A 71 -12.98 2.73 -2.20
C ILE A 71 -13.80 4.02 -2.26
N HIS A 72 -13.45 4.96 -1.38
CA HIS A 72 -13.98 6.31 -1.40
C HIS A 72 -13.18 7.19 -2.36
N VAL A 73 -13.86 7.89 -3.26
CA VAL A 73 -13.23 8.83 -4.18
C VAL A 73 -13.11 10.18 -3.48
N PRO A 74 -11.91 10.77 -3.35
CA PRO A 74 -11.77 12.10 -2.77
C PRO A 74 -12.45 13.15 -3.66
N ASP A 75 -12.99 14.21 -3.05
CA ASP A 75 -13.75 15.25 -3.76
C ASP A 75 -12.99 15.89 -4.93
N SER A 76 -11.66 15.97 -4.84
CA SER A 76 -10.79 16.46 -5.92
C SER A 76 -10.81 15.58 -7.18
N MET A 77 -11.19 14.31 -7.05
CA MET A 77 -11.28 13.32 -8.12
C MET A 77 -12.72 12.83 -8.36
N ALA A 78 -13.70 13.33 -7.59
CA ALA A 78 -15.12 13.02 -7.69
C ALA A 78 -15.80 13.61 -8.95
N GLN A 79 -15.02 14.00 -9.97
CA GLN A 79 -15.56 14.42 -11.26
C GLN A 79 -16.14 13.20 -11.98
N ALA A 80 -17.33 13.38 -12.56
CA ALA A 80 -17.99 12.31 -13.30
C ALA A 80 -17.07 11.81 -14.43
N GLY A 81 -16.81 10.50 -14.45
CA GLY A 81 -15.88 9.91 -15.40
C GLY A 81 -15.56 8.45 -15.13
N ARG A 82 -14.68 7.89 -15.96
CA ARG A 82 -14.09 6.55 -15.75
C ARG A 82 -12.71 6.70 -15.13
N ILE A 83 -12.45 5.96 -14.07
CA ILE A 83 -11.11 5.84 -13.49
C ILE A 83 -10.63 4.40 -13.55
N ARG A 84 -9.32 4.22 -13.62
CA ARG A 84 -8.67 2.91 -13.53
C ARG A 84 -7.87 2.84 -12.26
N ILE A 85 -8.13 1.81 -11.47
CA ILE A 85 -7.54 1.61 -10.15
C ILE A 85 -6.72 0.33 -10.22
N LYS A 86 -5.42 0.43 -9.89
CA LYS A 86 -4.57 -0.74 -9.73
C LYS A 86 -4.66 -1.21 -8.28
N LEU A 87 -5.24 -2.38 -8.06
CA LEU A 87 -5.43 -2.98 -6.75
C LEU A 87 -4.50 -4.18 -6.59
N ASN A 88 -3.66 -4.13 -5.56
CA ASN A 88 -2.89 -5.28 -5.13
C ASN A 88 -3.77 -6.11 -4.20
N VAL A 89 -4.17 -7.28 -4.66
CA VAL A 89 -4.84 -8.28 -3.84
C VAL A 89 -3.75 -9.19 -3.29
N ASN A 90 -3.55 -9.10 -1.97
CA ASN A 90 -2.74 -10.06 -1.26
C ASN A 90 -3.68 -11.17 -0.78
N PRO A 91 -3.48 -12.43 -1.21
CA PRO A 91 -4.32 -13.54 -0.77
C PRO A 91 -4.22 -13.80 0.74
#